data_AF-X1N3B0-F1
#
_entry.id   AF-X1N3B0-F1
#
_cell.length_a   1.000
_cell.length_b   1.000
_cell.length_c   1.000
_cell.angle_alpha   90.00
_cell.angle_beta   90.00
_cell.angle_gamma   90.00
#
_symmetry.space_group_name_H-M   'P 1'
#
loop_
_entity.id
_entity.type
_entity.pdbx_description
1 polymer ?
#
loop_
_entity_poly.entity_id
_entity_poly.type
_entity_poly.pdbx_seq_one_letter_code
_entity_poly.pdbx_strand_id
1 'polypeptide(L)'
;MGKTKRSGILIGTAGVYFVASQLAARGFHAAPTFGNAPNVDILVGLPDGAATASIQVKTAWRALRYRGKKGEKHPDHYEWDVGERSAKLNKPDLFFTFIDLKGASGEMPDVFIVPSE
;
A
#
# COMPACT_ATOMS: atom_id res chain seq x y z
N MET A 1 12.16 25.62 14.16
CA MET A 1 12.42 24.26 13.63
C MET A 1 11.71 24.11 12.29
N GLY A 2 12.44 23.98 11.19
CA GLY A 2 11.83 23.75 9.86
C GLY A 2 11.16 22.37 9.80
N LYS A 3 10.02 22.25 9.11
CA LYS A 3 9.36 20.96 8.90
C LYS A 3 10.26 20.06 8.05
N THR A 4 10.90 19.06 8.67
CA THR A 4 11.63 18.02 7.93
C THR A 4 10.67 17.29 6.99
N LYS A 5 10.98 17.27 5.69
CA LYS A 5 10.22 16.52 4.69
C LYS A 5 10.31 15.03 5.02
N ARG A 6 9.17 14.35 5.10
CA ARG A 6 9.14 12.89 5.35
C ARG A 6 9.72 12.15 4.14
N SER A 7 10.45 11.08 4.41
CA SER A 7 11.00 10.21 3.36
C SER A 7 9.89 9.38 2.73
N GLY A 8 9.63 9.59 1.44
CA GLY A 8 8.67 8.80 0.67
C GLY A 8 9.07 7.32 0.57
N ILE A 9 10.38 7.04 0.54
CA ILE A 9 10.92 5.67 0.53
C ILE A 9 10.52 4.95 1.81
N LEU A 10 10.73 5.57 2.97
CA LEU A 10 10.38 4.95 4.26
C LEU A 10 8.86 4.76 4.41
N ILE A 11 8.05 5.69 3.88
CA ILE A 11 6.59 5.53 3.84
C ILE A 11 6.21 4.31 2.98
N GLY A 12 6.80 4.17 1.79
CA GLY A 12 6.61 3.01 0.94
C GLY A 12 6.98 1.70 1.65
N THR A 13 8.20 1.63 2.20
CA THR A 13 8.70 0.47 2.95
C THR A 13 7.80 0.09 4.13
N ALA A 14 7.30 1.06 4.89
CA ALA A 14 6.40 0.80 6.01
C ALA A 14 5.13 0.06 5.57
N GLY A 15 4.53 0.46 4.45
CA GLY A 15 3.36 -0.23 3.90
C GLY A 15 3.66 -1.64 3.40
N VAL A 16 4.80 -1.84 2.74
CA VAL A 16 5.24 -3.18 2.28
C VAL A 16 5.38 -4.13 3.47
N TYR A 17 6.08 -3.71 4.53
CA TYR A 17 6.25 -4.54 5.73
C TYR A 17 4.92 -4.78 6.46
N PHE A 18 4.06 -3.76 6.52
CA PHE A 18 2.73 -3.94 7.10
C PHE A 18 1.95 -5.03 6.37
N VAL A 19 1.80 -4.94 5.04
CA VAL A 19 1.07 -5.94 4.24
C VAL A 19 1.70 -7.31 4.34
N ALA A 20 3.03 -7.41 4.22
CA ALA A 20 3.73 -8.69 4.34
C ALA A 20 3.47 -9.35 5.71
N SER A 21 3.53 -8.60 6.81
CA SER A 21 3.22 -9.11 8.14
C SER A 21 1.77 -9.60 8.27
N GLN A 22 0.82 -8.87 7.66
CA GLN A 22 -0.59 -9.21 7.68
C GLN A 22 -0.89 -10.48 6.88
N LEU A 23 -0.24 -10.67 5.74
CA LEU A 23 -0.35 -11.88 4.93
C LEU A 23 0.28 -13.08 5.64
N ALA A 24 1.47 -12.92 6.21
CA ALA A 24 2.15 -13.97 6.98
C ALA A 24 1.30 -14.41 8.19
N ALA A 25 0.73 -13.46 8.92
CA ALA A 25 -0.17 -13.76 10.05
C ALA A 25 -1.45 -14.51 9.64
N ARG A 26 -1.83 -14.46 8.35
CA ARG A 26 -2.98 -15.17 7.78
C ARG A 26 -2.59 -16.50 7.11
N GLY A 27 -1.34 -16.92 7.26
CA GLY A 27 -0.86 -18.22 6.76
C GLY A 27 -0.41 -18.20 5.30
N PHE A 28 -0.15 -17.04 4.72
CA PHE A 28 0.47 -16.96 3.38
C PHE A 28 1.98 -16.81 3.47
N HIS A 29 2.72 -17.39 2.52
CA HIS A 29 4.13 -17.10 2.36
C HIS A 29 4.27 -15.75 1.65
N ALA A 30 4.66 -14.69 2.38
CA ALA A 30 4.81 -13.34 1.84
C ALA A 30 6.28 -12.92 1.81
N ALA A 31 6.82 -12.67 0.62
CA ALA A 31 8.20 -12.30 0.38
C ALA A 31 8.30 -10.87 -0.19
N PRO A 32 8.66 -9.86 0.63
CA PRO A 32 9.01 -8.53 0.13
C PRO A 32 10.20 -8.60 -0.83
N THR A 33 10.10 -7.91 -1.96
CA THR A 33 11.17 -7.86 -2.96
C THR A 33 12.02 -6.60 -2.78
N PHE A 34 13.33 -6.69 -3.05
CA PHE A 34 14.26 -5.56 -2.96
C PHE A 34 14.98 -5.35 -4.30
N GLY A 35 15.50 -4.13 -4.53
CA GLY A 35 16.42 -3.88 -5.65
C GLY A 35 15.77 -3.64 -7.02
N ASN A 36 14.69 -2.85 -7.09
CA ASN A 36 14.00 -2.50 -8.34
C ASN A 36 13.37 -3.70 -9.08
N ALA A 37 12.89 -4.71 -8.34
CA ALA A 37 12.02 -5.75 -8.91
C ALA A 37 10.87 -5.07 -9.69
N PRO A 38 10.72 -5.31 -11.01
CA PRO A 38 9.78 -4.56 -11.82
C PRO A 38 8.34 -4.81 -11.38
N ASN A 39 7.69 -3.78 -10.84
CA ASN A 39 6.25 -3.72 -10.56
C ASN A 39 5.70 -4.76 -9.58
N VAL A 40 6.55 -5.37 -8.76
CA VAL A 40 6.15 -6.27 -7.68
C VAL A 40 6.86 -5.81 -6.43
N ASP A 41 6.11 -5.56 -5.35
CA ASP A 41 6.66 -5.19 -4.05
C ASP A 41 6.67 -6.40 -3.10
N ILE A 42 5.68 -7.30 -3.24
CA ILE A 42 5.56 -8.54 -2.48
C ILE A 42 5.14 -9.67 -3.43
N LEU A 43 5.85 -10.79 -3.38
CA LEU A 43 5.36 -12.07 -3.90
C LEU A 43 4.67 -12.81 -2.76
N VAL A 44 3.42 -13.22 -2.98
CA VAL A 44 2.63 -13.98 -2.01
C VAL A 44 2.29 -15.34 -2.58
N GLY A 45 2.35 -16.39 -1.77
CA GLY A 45 1.99 -17.74 -2.18
C GLY A 45 1.33 -18.55 -1.08
N LEU A 46 0.66 -19.62 -1.48
CA LEU A 46 0.19 -20.64 -0.54
C LEU A 46 1.39 -21.37 0.10
N PRO A 47 1.27 -21.84 1.35
CA PRO A 47 2.35 -22.56 2.03
C PRO A 47 2.84 -23.81 1.29
N ASP A 48 1.97 -24.47 0.54
CA ASP A 48 2.26 -25.66 -0.28
C ASP A 48 2.80 -25.31 -1.68
N GLY A 49 2.85 -24.03 -2.04
CA GLY A 49 3.29 -23.53 -3.34
C GLY A 49 2.30 -23.73 -4.48
N ALA A 50 1.06 -24.15 -4.21
CA ALA A 50 0.08 -24.46 -5.27
C ALA A 50 -0.40 -23.22 -6.06
N ALA A 51 -0.28 -22.03 -5.47
CA ALA A 51 -0.61 -20.77 -6.13
C ALA A 51 0.26 -19.62 -5.62
N THR A 52 0.48 -18.63 -6.48
CA THR A 52 1.20 -17.39 -6.19
C THR A 52 0.51 -16.18 -6.81
N ALA A 53 0.61 -15.03 -6.15
CA ALA A 53 0.21 -13.75 -6.69
C ALA A 53 1.29 -12.67 -6.42
N SER A 54 1.25 -11.61 -7.21
CA SER A 54 2.06 -10.41 -7.04
C SER A 54 1.25 -9.30 -6.41
N ILE A 55 1.86 -8.55 -5.50
CA ILE A 55 1.24 -7.37 -4.90
C ILE A 55 2.12 -6.16 -5.16
N GLN A 56 1.50 -5.10 -5.69
CA GLN A 56 2.07 -3.76 -5.76
C GLN A 56 1.45 -2.89 -4.66
N VAL A 57 2.31 -2.32 -3.80
CA VAL A 57 1.89 -1.54 -2.63
C VAL A 57 2.01 -0.05 -2.94
N LYS A 58 0.95 0.71 -2.62
CA LYS A 58 0.91 2.17 -2.70
C LYS A 58 0.55 2.75 -1.34
N THR A 59 1.55 3.32 -0.68
CA THR A 59 1.40 3.82 0.70
C THR A 59 1.36 5.33 0.73
N ALA A 60 0.39 5.90 1.44
CA ALA A 60 0.36 7.31 1.77
C ALA A 60 0.52 7.51 3.28
N TRP A 61 1.19 8.60 3.66
CA TRP A 61 1.23 9.01 5.06
C TRP A 61 -0.16 9.38 5.58
N ARG A 62 -0.96 10.07 4.74
CA ARG A 62 -2.38 10.40 4.96
C ARG A 62 -3.08 10.41 3.60
N ALA A 63 -3.84 9.38 3.31
CA ALA A 63 -4.62 9.26 2.08
C ALA A 63 -5.98 9.92 2.19
N LEU A 64 -6.64 9.82 3.35
CA LEU A 64 -7.96 10.42 3.55
C LEU A 64 -7.91 11.95 3.37
N ARG A 65 -8.63 12.44 2.37
CA ARG A 65 -8.81 13.86 2.07
C ARG A 65 -10.07 14.39 2.77
N TYR A 66 -10.00 15.65 3.16
CA TYR A 66 -11.08 16.36 3.82
C TYR A 66 -11.50 17.57 2.99
N ARG A 67 -12.81 17.74 2.78
CA ARG A 67 -13.40 18.87 2.06
C ARG A 67 -14.25 19.72 3.01
N GLY A 68 -14.55 20.95 2.61
CA GLY A 68 -15.37 21.88 3.38
C GLY A 68 -14.60 23.11 3.87
N LYS A 69 -15.35 24.05 4.45
CA LYS A 69 -14.79 25.29 5.02
C LYS A 69 -14.02 24.99 6.30
N LYS A 70 -13.13 25.91 6.70
CA LYS A 70 -12.36 25.79 7.96
C LYS A 70 -13.35 25.70 9.13
N GLY A 71 -13.28 24.61 9.91
CA GLY A 71 -14.20 24.33 11.03
C GLY A 71 -15.31 23.32 10.72
N GLU A 72 -15.58 23.05 9.44
CA GLU A 72 -16.65 22.15 8.98
C GLU A 72 -16.10 21.08 8.02
N LYS A 73 -14.81 20.76 8.17
CA LYS A 73 -14.14 19.78 7.32
C LYS A 73 -14.69 18.39 7.60
N HIS A 74 -15.11 17.70 6.56
CA HIS A 74 -15.57 16.31 6.62
C HIS A 74 -14.70 15.41 5.72
N PRO A 75 -14.56 14.12 6.07
CA PRO A 75 -13.96 13.12 5.18
C PRO A 75 -14.65 13.13 3.81
N ASP A 76 -13.87 13.10 2.73
CA ASP A 76 -14.37 13.19 1.36
C ASP A 76 -14.08 11.91 0.58
N HIS A 77 -12.79 11.63 0.34
CA HIS A 77 -12.34 10.43 -0.37
C HIS A 77 -10.90 10.09 0.04
N TYR A 78 -10.46 8.88 -0.28
CA TYR A 78 -9.06 8.50 -0.19
C TYR A 78 -8.35 8.72 -1.52
N GLU A 79 -7.09 9.16 -1.47
CA GLU A 79 -6.30 9.48 -2.66
C GLU A 79 -4.83 9.03 -2.50
N TRP A 80 -4.30 8.43 -3.56
CA TRP A 80 -2.89 8.02 -3.67
C TRP A 80 -2.31 8.41 -5.03
N ASP A 81 -1.02 8.76 -5.04
CA ASP A 81 -0.28 8.96 -6.27
C ASP A 81 0.08 7.61 -6.90
N VAL A 82 -0.42 7.37 -8.11
CA VAL A 82 -0.12 6.16 -8.89
C VAL A 82 0.54 6.58 -10.20
N GLY A 83 1.75 6.05 -10.46
CA GLY A 83 2.42 6.31 -11.72
C GLY A 83 1.66 5.67 -12.89
N GLU A 84 1.60 6.36 -14.03
CA GLU A 84 0.84 5.95 -15.21
C GLU A 84 1.12 4.50 -15.65
N ARG A 85 2.38 4.07 -15.60
CA ARG A 85 2.76 2.69 -15.91
C ARG A 85 2.09 1.67 -14.98
N SER A 86 2.06 1.95 -13.67
CA SER A 86 1.35 1.12 -12.70
C SER A 86 -0.15 1.14 -12.96
N ALA A 87 -0.73 2.33 -13.21
CA ALA A 87 -2.17 2.47 -13.43
C ALA A 87 -2.70 1.73 -14.67
N LYS A 88 -1.83 1.38 -15.62
CA LYS A 88 -2.15 0.60 -16.83
C LYS A 88 -1.87 -0.89 -16.70
N LEU A 89 -1.34 -1.37 -15.56
CA LEU A 89 -1.13 -2.79 -15.36
C LEU A 89 -2.48 -3.48 -15.20
N ASN A 90 -2.69 -4.54 -15.98
CA ASN A 90 -3.84 -5.41 -15.92
C ASN A 90 -3.32 -6.84 -16.12
N LYS A 91 -3.27 -7.62 -15.03
CA LYS A 91 -2.75 -8.98 -14.95
C LYS A 91 -3.58 -9.80 -13.94
N PRO A 92 -3.85 -11.09 -14.22
CA PRO A 92 -4.77 -11.91 -13.41
C PRO A 92 -4.30 -12.11 -11.97
N ASP A 93 -2.99 -12.23 -11.77
CA ASP A 93 -2.41 -12.50 -10.45
C ASP A 93 -1.73 -11.27 -9.85
N LEU A 94 -2.08 -10.06 -10.28
CA LEU A 94 -1.56 -8.81 -9.70
C LEU A 94 -2.64 -8.05 -8.94
N PHE A 95 -2.32 -7.72 -7.69
CA PHE A 95 -3.16 -6.89 -6.83
C PHE A 95 -2.45 -5.58 -6.48
N PHE A 96 -3.20 -4.49 -6.49
CA PHE A 96 -2.81 -3.24 -5.87
C PHE A 96 -3.28 -3.19 -4.43
N THR A 97 -2.36 -2.87 -3.52
CA THR A 97 -2.70 -2.63 -2.11
C THR A 97 -2.44 -1.18 -1.76
N PHE A 98 -3.51 -0.41 -1.54
CA PHE A 98 -3.47 0.99 -1.14
C PHE A 98 -3.56 1.11 0.37
N ILE A 99 -2.66 1.89 0.96
CA ILE A 99 -2.52 1.98 2.43
C ILE A 99 -2.55 3.43 2.88
N ASP A 100 -3.42 3.74 3.83
CA ASP A 100 -3.37 4.98 4.60
C ASP A 100 -2.73 4.72 5.97
N LEU A 101 -1.53 5.26 6.22
CA LEU A 101 -0.86 5.15 7.52
C LEU A 101 -1.49 6.04 8.61
N LYS A 102 -2.53 6.83 8.30
CA LYS A 102 -3.23 7.73 9.24
C LYS A 102 -2.31 8.71 9.96
N GLY A 103 -1.17 9.00 9.36
CA GLY A 103 -0.12 9.83 9.92
C GLY A 103 0.60 9.22 11.11
N ALA A 104 0.67 7.89 11.19
CA ALA A 104 1.18 7.12 12.32
C ALA A 104 0.60 7.59 13.67
N SER A 105 -0.72 7.80 13.71
CA SER A 105 -1.44 8.22 14.93
C SER A 105 -1.46 7.16 16.03
N GLY A 106 -0.92 5.96 15.78
CA GLY A 106 -1.06 4.78 16.64
C GLY A 106 -2.28 3.93 16.28
N GLU A 107 -3.16 4.43 15.41
CA GLU A 107 -4.26 3.66 14.84
C GLU A 107 -3.76 2.68 13.78
N MET A 108 -4.51 1.59 13.60
CA MET A 108 -4.26 0.65 12.52
C MET A 108 -4.44 1.34 11.15
N PRO A 109 -3.51 1.13 10.20
CA PRO A 109 -3.65 1.61 8.84
C PRO A 109 -4.95 1.12 8.18
N ASP A 110 -5.56 1.96 7.35
CA ASP A 110 -6.60 1.51 6.43
C ASP A 110 -5.94 0.87 5.21
N VAL A 111 -6.46 -0.28 4.78
CA VAL A 111 -5.91 -1.05 3.66
C VAL A 111 -7.01 -1.41 2.68
N PHE A 112 -6.77 -1.12 1.40
CA PHE A 112 -7.67 -1.43 0.29
C PHE A 112 -6.93 -2.31 -0.71
N ILE A 113 -7.48 -3.48 -1.01
CA ILE A 113 -6.90 -4.44 -1.96
C ILE A 113 -7.78 -4.43 -3.21
N VAL A 114 -7.17 -4.20 -4.37
CA VAL A 114 -7.86 -4.05 -5.66
C VAL A 114 -7.16 -4.98 -6.67
N PRO A 115 -7.87 -5.91 -7.33
CA PRO A 115 -7.30 -6.66 -8.44
C PRO A 115 -6.91 -5.71 -9.58
N SER A 116 -5.88 -6.06 -10.36
CA SER A 116 -5.47 -5.20 -11.48
C SER A 116 -6.33 -5.35 -12.75
N GLU A 117 -7.22 -6.34 -12.79
CA GLU A 117 -8.16 -6.58 -13.90
C GLU A 117 -9.51 -5.87 -13.70
#